data_AF-A0A7U9RG26-F1
#
_entry.id   AF-A0A7U9RG26-F1
#
_cell.length_a   1.000
_cell.length_b   1.000
_cell.length_c   1.000
_cell.angle_alpha   90.00
_cell.angle_beta   90.00
_cell.angle_gamma   90.00
#
_symmetry.space_group_name_H-M   'P 1'
#
loop_
_entity.id
_entity.type
_entity.pdbx_description
1 polymer ?
#
loop_
_entity_poly.entity_id
_entity_poly.type
_entity_poly.pdbx_seq_one_letter_code
_entity_poly.pdbx_strand_id
1 'polypeptide(L)'
;MQINEKLTALEAVYHGMYMTVLVVLAIMLFACLIRAVKGPRVADRIVAVNMMGTMVMVMITVLSLLLEEGFLVDICLIYALVSFLAVIVITKVYVGVFRETQQNSPGAYEEIRNRNALEAPGMGEGKEGV
;
A
#
# COMPACT_ATOMS: atom_id res chain seq x y z
N MET A 1 21.87 16.61 43.50
CA MET A 1 20.66 15.84 43.89
C MET A 1 19.49 16.12 42.94
N GLN A 2 19.07 17.38 42.77
CA GLN A 2 17.96 17.73 41.85
C GLN A 2 18.16 17.36 40.37
N ILE A 3 19.42 17.29 39.88
CA ILE A 3 19.71 16.94 38.48
C ILE A 3 19.39 15.46 38.18
N ASN A 4 19.69 14.55 39.11
CA ASN A 4 19.42 13.11 38.91
C ASN A 4 17.92 12.81 38.99
N GLU A 5 17.16 13.49 39.85
CA GLU A 5 15.69 13.34 39.89
C GLU A 5 15.03 13.81 38.59
N LYS A 6 15.52 14.90 38.00
CA LYS A 6 15.02 15.36 36.69
C LYS A 6 15.37 14.39 35.57
N LEU A 7 16.56 13.79 35.60
CA LEU A 7 16.99 12.81 34.60
C LEU A 7 16.17 11.51 34.70
N THR A 8 15.96 10.99 35.90
CA THR A 8 15.11 9.79 36.12
C THR A 8 13.65 10.05 35.77
N ALA A 9 13.10 11.22 36.10
CA ALA A 9 11.75 11.60 35.69
C ALA A 9 11.63 11.70 34.16
N LEU A 10 12.65 12.23 33.49
CA LEU A 10 12.68 12.36 32.04
C LEU A 10 12.75 10.99 31.34
N GLU A 11 13.61 10.09 31.80
CA GLU A 11 13.72 8.71 31.28
C GLU A 11 12.41 7.93 31.46
N ALA A 12 11.75 8.06 32.62
CA ALA A 12 10.46 7.43 32.87
C ALA A 12 9.36 7.94 31.91
N VAL A 13 9.35 9.25 31.62
CA VAL A 13 8.41 9.85 30.65
C VAL A 13 8.69 9.34 29.23
N TYR A 14 9.97 9.25 28.81
CA TYR A 14 10.34 8.71 27.50
C TYR A 14 9.93 7.24 27.36
N HIS A 15 10.21 6.40 28.35
CA HIS A 15 9.77 5.01 28.37
C HIS A 15 8.25 4.89 28.30
N GLY A 16 7.52 5.67 29.09
CA GLY A 16 6.05 5.70 29.06
C GLY A 16 5.50 6.12 27.69
N MET A 17 6.13 7.10 27.05
CA MET A 17 5.78 7.56 25.70
C MET A 17 6.00 6.46 24.66
N TYR A 18 7.17 5.81 24.65
CA TYR A 18 7.46 4.72 23.70
C TYR A 18 6.50 3.54 23.86
N MET A 19 6.21 3.12 25.09
CA MET A 19 5.24 2.05 25.36
C MET A 19 3.84 2.42 24.90
N THR A 20 3.41 3.66 25.12
CA THR A 20 2.11 4.14 24.64
C THR A 20 2.02 4.10 23.12
N VAL A 21 3.06 4.57 22.42
CA VAL A 21 3.15 4.53 20.96
C VAL A 21 3.09 3.08 20.44
N LEU A 22 3.83 2.15 21.06
CA LEU A 22 3.81 0.74 20.67
C LEU A 22 2.42 0.10 20.85
N VAL A 23 1.70 0.42 21.93
CA VAL A 23 0.33 -0.07 22.15
C VAL A 23 -0.62 0.47 21.08
N VAL A 24 -0.56 1.76 20.76
CA VAL A 24 -1.38 2.37 19.71
C VAL A 24 -1.08 1.73 18.35
N LEU A 25 0.21 1.55 18.02
CA LEU A 25 0.63 0.90 16.78
C LEU A 25 0.15 -0.55 16.70
N ALA A 26 0.19 -1.30 17.80
CA ALA A 26 -0.32 -2.66 17.85
C ALA A 26 -1.83 -2.72 17.53
N ILE A 27 -2.63 -1.81 18.12
CA ILE A 27 -4.07 -1.72 17.85
C ILE A 27 -4.32 -1.36 16.38
N MET A 28 -3.58 -0.39 15.84
CA MET A 28 -3.68 0.00 14.44
C MET A 28 -3.31 -1.16 13.50
N LEU A 29 -2.27 -1.93 13.84
CA LEU A 29 -1.84 -3.09 13.07
C LEU A 29 -2.93 -4.18 13.06
N PHE A 30 -3.57 -4.44 14.19
CA PHE A 30 -4.74 -5.34 14.26
C PHE A 30 -5.89 -4.85 13.38
N ALA A 31 -6.19 -3.55 13.38
CA ALA A 31 -7.23 -2.98 12.51
C ALA A 31 -6.88 -3.15 11.03
N CYS A 32 -5.61 -2.93 10.64
CA CYS A 32 -5.13 -3.16 9.29
C CYS A 32 -5.22 -4.64 8.88
N LEU A 33 -4.91 -5.56 9.80
CA LEU A 33 -5.03 -7.00 9.56
C LEU A 33 -6.48 -7.40 9.25
N ILE A 34 -7.45 -6.88 10.03
CA ILE A 34 -8.88 -7.12 9.78
C ILE A 34 -9.28 -6.61 8.39
N ARG A 35 -8.81 -5.42 7.99
CA ARG A 35 -9.07 -4.85 6.66
C ARG A 35 -8.44 -5.68 5.53
N ALA A 36 -7.22 -6.18 5.73
CA ALA A 36 -6.53 -7.01 4.74
C ALA A 36 -7.24 -8.34 4.50
N VAL A 37 -7.85 -8.94 5.53
CA VAL A 37 -8.59 -10.21 5.41
C VAL A 37 -10.00 -10.00 4.85
N LYS A 38 -10.74 -9.00 5.35
CA LYS A 38 -12.14 -8.74 4.96
C LYS A 38 -12.30 -7.89 3.69
N GLY A 39 -11.23 -7.36 3.12
CA GLY A 39 -11.28 -6.50 1.94
C GLY A 39 -11.95 -7.18 0.73
N PRO A 40 -13.01 -6.62 0.14
CA PRO A 40 -13.73 -7.25 -0.97
C PRO A 40 -12.94 -7.18 -2.29
N ARG A 41 -12.16 -6.11 -2.51
CA ARG A 41 -11.36 -5.93 -3.72
C ARG A 41 -9.89 -6.31 -3.47
N VAL A 42 -9.24 -6.88 -4.48
CA VAL A 42 -7.79 -7.20 -4.43
C VAL A 42 -6.96 -5.93 -4.15
N ALA A 43 -7.35 -4.80 -4.75
CA ALA A 43 -6.71 -3.51 -4.50
C ALA A 43 -6.76 -3.08 -3.01
N ASP A 44 -7.89 -3.28 -2.31
CA ASP A 44 -8.02 -2.93 -0.89
C ASP A 44 -7.07 -3.75 -0.03
N ARG A 45 -6.89 -5.03 -0.38
CA ARG A 45 -5.96 -5.95 0.29
C ARG A 45 -4.52 -5.50 0.10
N ILE A 46 -4.13 -5.14 -1.13
CA ILE A 46 -2.78 -4.65 -1.45
C ILE A 46 -2.46 -3.37 -0.66
N VAL A 47 -3.39 -2.41 -0.65
CA VAL A 47 -3.22 -1.15 0.10
C VAL A 47 -3.12 -1.41 1.61
N ALA A 48 -3.93 -2.34 2.15
CA ALA A 48 -3.86 -2.71 3.55
C ALA A 48 -2.51 -3.34 3.93
N VAL A 49 -1.95 -4.20 3.06
CA VAL A 49 -0.62 -4.80 3.28
C VAL A 49 0.49 -3.75 3.26
N ASN A 50 0.44 -2.79 2.35
CA ASN A 50 1.40 -1.69 2.33
C ASN A 50 1.34 -0.85 3.62
N MET A 51 0.13 -0.55 4.10
CA MET A 51 -0.06 0.16 5.37
C MET A 51 0.48 -0.65 6.55
N MET A 52 0.24 -1.97 6.61
CA MET A 52 0.85 -2.83 7.64
C MET A 52 2.38 -2.76 7.60
N GLY A 53 2.99 -2.77 6.41
CA GLY A 53 4.44 -2.62 6.26
C GLY A 53 4.97 -1.34 6.91
N THR A 54 4.29 -0.20 6.68
CA THR A 54 4.68 1.07 7.32
C THR A 54 4.52 1.08 8.83
N MET A 55 3.47 0.45 9.38
CA MET A 55 3.31 0.34 10.83
C MET A 55 4.40 -0.52 11.46
N VAL A 56 4.77 -1.64 10.83
CA VAL A 56 5.87 -2.50 11.29
C VAL A 56 7.20 -1.76 11.27
N MET A 57 7.49 -0.98 10.22
CA MET A 57 8.69 -0.14 10.17
C MET A 57 8.77 0.86 11.33
N VAL A 58 7.65 1.55 11.61
CA VAL A 58 7.60 2.49 12.74
C VAL A 58 7.77 1.75 14.07
N MET A 59 7.17 0.58 14.24
CA MET A 59 7.36 -0.24 15.45
C MET A 59 8.81 -0.65 15.66
N ILE A 60 9.51 -1.12 14.60
CA ILE A 60 10.93 -1.49 14.69
C ILE A 60 11.79 -0.27 15.03
N THR A 61 11.49 0.89 14.44
CA THR A 61 12.21 2.14 14.71
C THR A 61 12.03 2.58 16.17
N VAL A 62 10.80 2.56 16.69
CA VAL A 62 10.53 2.89 18.09
C VAL A 62 11.20 1.88 19.03
N LEU A 63 11.21 0.61 18.65
CA LEU A 63 11.87 -0.45 19.41
C LEU A 63 13.40 -0.24 19.42
N SER A 64 14.00 0.20 18.31
CA SER A 64 15.43 0.57 18.26
C SER A 64 15.77 1.68 19.23
N LEU A 65 14.92 2.70 19.33
CA LEU A 65 15.09 3.80 20.29
C LEU A 65 14.92 3.34 21.75
N LEU A 66 14.07 2.34 21.99
CA LEU A 66 13.82 1.79 23.32
C LEU A 66 14.97 0.90 23.83
N LEU A 67 15.57 0.12 22.93
CA LEU A 67 16.69 -0.78 23.25
C LEU A 67 18.06 -0.11 23.13
N GLU A 68 18.13 1.10 22.58
CA GLU A 68 19.38 1.82 22.26
C GLU A 68 20.30 1.05 21.29
N GLU A 69 19.72 0.11 20.54
CA GLU A 69 20.41 -0.77 19.63
C GLU A 69 20.22 -0.33 18.17
N GLY A 70 21.29 0.19 17.56
CA GLY A 70 21.26 0.74 16.21
C GLY A 70 21.01 -0.29 15.10
N PHE A 71 21.33 -1.57 15.32
CA PHE A 71 21.15 -2.62 14.31
C PHE A 71 19.68 -2.83 13.90
N LEU A 72 18.74 -2.46 14.77
CA LEU A 72 17.31 -2.54 14.49
C LEU A 72 16.91 -1.54 13.39
N VAL A 73 17.62 -0.41 13.25
CA VAL A 73 17.41 0.54 12.16
C VAL A 73 17.82 -0.07 10.83
N ASP A 74 18.92 -0.82 10.76
CA ASP A 74 19.33 -1.50 9.53
C ASP A 74 18.28 -2.52 9.07
N ILE A 75 17.72 -3.29 10.01
CA ILE A 75 16.61 -4.20 9.75
C ILE A 75 15.38 -3.42 9.27
N CYS A 76 15.07 -2.27 9.87
CA CYS A 76 13.98 -1.41 9.43
C CYS A 76 14.18 -0.91 8.00
N LEU A 77 15.39 -0.51 7.62
CA LEU A 77 15.72 -0.06 6.26
C LEU A 77 15.56 -1.20 5.25
N ILE A 78 16.01 -2.42 5.58
CA ILE A 78 15.75 -3.60 4.75
C ILE A 78 14.25 -3.85 4.60
N TYR A 79 13.50 -3.75 5.70
CA TYR A 79 12.05 -3.92 5.69
C TYR A 79 11.34 -2.88 4.81
N ALA A 80 11.84 -1.63 4.81
CA ALA A 80 11.33 -0.57 3.94
C ALA A 80 11.50 -0.90 2.47
N LEU A 81 12.70 -1.35 2.08
CA LEU A 81 13.00 -1.75 0.71
C LEU A 81 12.14 -2.94 0.28
N VAL A 82 12.01 -3.95 1.14
CA VAL A 82 11.19 -5.14 0.87
C VAL A 82 9.71 -4.80 0.75
N SER A 83 9.16 -4.01 1.67
CA SER A 83 7.75 -3.60 1.66
C SER A 83 7.41 -2.81 0.40
N PHE A 84 8.28 -1.88 0.01
CA PHE A 84 8.10 -1.10 -1.22
C PHE A 84 8.19 -1.98 -2.47
N LEU A 85 9.19 -2.86 -2.52
CA LEU A 85 9.36 -3.80 -3.64
C LEU A 85 8.17 -4.73 -3.78
N ALA A 86 7.64 -5.27 -2.68
CA ALA A 86 6.49 -6.18 -2.70
C ALA A 86 5.28 -5.54 -3.39
N VAL A 87 4.97 -4.28 -3.07
CA VAL A 87 3.83 -3.55 -3.68
C VAL A 87 4.06 -3.31 -5.17
N ILE A 88 5.28 -2.94 -5.58
CA ILE A 88 5.62 -2.77 -7.00
C ILE A 88 5.47 -4.08 -7.76
N VAL A 89 6.01 -5.17 -7.24
CA VAL A 89 5.94 -6.49 -7.86
C VAL A 89 4.50 -6.93 -8.00
N ILE A 90 3.69 -6.82 -6.94
CA ILE A 90 2.27 -7.17 -6.99
C ILE A 90 1.54 -6.32 -8.03
N THR A 91 1.80 -5.01 -8.08
CA THR A 91 1.17 -4.12 -9.07
C THR A 91 1.55 -4.51 -10.49
N LYS A 92 2.84 -4.80 -10.76
CA LYS A 92 3.32 -5.23 -12.08
C LYS A 92 2.71 -6.57 -12.50
N VAL A 93 2.69 -7.55 -11.61
CA VAL A 93 2.09 -8.88 -11.87
C VAL A 93 0.59 -8.75 -12.11
N TYR A 94 -0.11 -7.99 -11.27
CA TYR A 94 -1.54 -7.76 -11.40
C TYR A 94 -1.86 -7.09 -12.75
N VAL A 95 -1.20 -5.98 -13.09
CA VAL A 95 -1.40 -5.31 -14.40
C VAL A 95 -1.03 -6.23 -15.57
N GLY A 96 0.04 -7.01 -15.43
CA GLY A 96 0.47 -7.99 -16.45
C GLY A 96 -0.64 -9.00 -16.77
N VAL A 97 -1.22 -9.62 -15.74
CA VAL A 97 -2.34 -10.56 -15.88
C VAL A 97 -3.57 -9.90 -16.52
N PHE A 98 -3.90 -8.67 -16.14
CA PHE A 98 -5.05 -7.95 -16.72
C PHE A 98 -4.86 -7.62 -18.21
N ARG A 99 -3.63 -7.33 -18.65
CA ARG A 99 -3.33 -7.04 -20.06
C ARG A 99 -3.54 -8.26 -20.95
N GLU A 100 -3.29 -9.46 -20.43
CA GLU A 100 -3.46 -10.71 -21.17
C GLU A 100 -4.95 -11.00 -21.48
N THR A 101 -5.86 -10.73 -20.53
CA THR A 101 -7.30 -10.90 -20.78
C THR A 101 -7.88 -9.94 -21.83
N GLN A 102 -7.35 -8.72 -21.92
CA GLN A 102 -7.79 -7.74 -22.93
C GLN A 102 -7.19 -8.05 -24.30
N GLN A 103 -5.93 -8.49 -24.33
CA GLN A 103 -5.24 -8.82 -25.58
C GLN A 103 -5.74 -10.11 -26.22
N ASN A 104 -6.32 -11.03 -25.45
CA ASN A 104 -6.92 -12.27 -25.97
C ASN A 104 -8.37 -12.10 -26.47
N SER A 105 -8.97 -10.91 -26.32
CA SER A 105 -10.23 -10.52 -26.97
C SER A 105 -10.08 -9.40 -28.01
N PRO A 106 -9.09 -9.43 -28.93
CA PRO A 106 -8.83 -8.34 -29.85
C PRO A 106 -9.97 -8.18 -30.89
N GLY A 107 -10.69 -9.27 -31.18
CA GLY A 107 -11.82 -9.29 -32.10
C GLY A 107 -13.10 -8.69 -31.54
N ALA A 108 -13.33 -8.72 -30.22
CA ALA A 108 -14.60 -8.24 -29.65
C ALA A 108 -14.80 -6.73 -29.85
N TYR A 109 -13.72 -5.94 -29.79
CA TYR A 109 -13.79 -4.50 -30.07
C TYR A 109 -14.00 -4.20 -31.55
N GLU A 110 -13.33 -4.92 -32.46
CA GLU A 110 -13.57 -4.79 -33.89
C GLU A 110 -14.96 -5.28 -34.31
N GLU A 111 -15.47 -6.31 -33.65
CA GLU A 111 -16.79 -6.87 -33.87
C GLU A 111 -17.88 -5.92 -33.37
N ILE A 112 -17.72 -5.31 -32.19
CA ILE A 112 -18.60 -4.23 -31.70
C ILE A 112 -18.51 -3.00 -32.61
N ARG A 113 -17.30 -2.60 -33.06
CA ARG A 113 -17.12 -1.49 -34.00
C ARG A 113 -17.80 -1.76 -35.35
N ASN A 114 -17.60 -2.94 -35.93
CA ASN A 114 -18.20 -3.32 -37.20
C ASN A 114 -19.71 -3.47 -37.06
N ARG A 115 -20.19 -4.08 -35.99
CA ARG A 115 -21.62 -4.21 -35.70
C ARG A 115 -22.27 -2.83 -35.49
N ASN A 116 -21.65 -1.94 -34.74
CA ASN A 116 -22.13 -0.57 -34.54
C ASN A 116 -22.05 0.26 -35.84
N ALA A 117 -21.05 0.03 -36.70
CA ALA A 117 -20.94 0.66 -38.01
C ALA A 117 -22.01 0.16 -39.00
N LEU A 118 -22.45 -1.09 -38.87
CA LEU A 118 -23.57 -1.66 -39.62
C LEU A 118 -24.94 -1.19 -39.06
N GLU A 119 -25.04 -0.97 -37.75
CA GLU A 119 -26.23 -0.47 -37.06
C GLU A 119 -26.41 1.07 -37.16
N ALA A 120 -25.40 1.80 -37.65
CA ALA A 120 -25.46 3.22 -37.98
C ALA A 120 -25.54 3.50 -39.50
N PRO A 121 -26.53 2.97 -40.25
CA PRO A 121 -26.77 3.43 -41.61
C PRO A 121 -27.41 4.82 -41.54
N GLY A 122 -26.61 5.88 -41.72
CA GLY A 122 -27.15 7.18 -42.11
C GLY A 122 -26.70 8.43 -41.36
N MET A 123 -25.53 8.48 -40.72
CA MET A 123 -24.96 9.80 -40.43
C MET A 123 -24.24 10.31 -41.68
N GLY A 124 -25.00 11.07 -42.46
CA GLY A 124 -24.81 11.34 -43.87
C GLY A 124 -23.45 11.88 -44.28
N GLU A 125 -23.05 11.47 -45.48
CA GLU A 125 -22.39 12.34 -46.44
C GLU A 125 -23.11 13.69 -46.47
N GLY A 126 -22.47 14.70 -45.89
CA GLY A 126 -23.00 16.05 -45.77
C GLY A 126 -21.94 17.05 -46.21
N LYS A 127 -21.68 17.05 -47.52
CA LYS A 127 -21.18 18.16 -48.36
C LYS A 127 -19.94 18.91 -47.85
N GLU A 128 -18.85 18.81 -48.60
CA GLU A 128 -18.15 19.98 -49.14
C GLU A 128 -17.59 19.63 -50.53
N GLY A 129 -18.40 19.91 -51.54
CA GLY A 129 -17.92 20.20 -52.88
C GLY A 129 -18.30 21.64 -53.19
N VAL A 130 -17.33 22.55 -53.08
CA VAL A 130 -17.08 23.73 -53.93
C VAL A 130 -15.59 24.01 -53.86
#